data_AF-A0A383C435-F1
#
_entry.id   AF-A0A383C435-F1
#
_cell.length_a   1.000
_cell.length_b   1.000
_cell.length_c   1.000
_cell.angle_alpha   90.00
_cell.angle_beta   90.00
_cell.angle_gamma   90.00
#
_symmetry.space_group_name_H-M   'P 1'
#
loop_
_entity.id
_entity.type
_entity.pdbx_description
1 polymer ?
#
loop_
_entity_poly.entity_id
_entity_poly.type
_entity_poly.pdbx_seq_one_letter_code
_entity_poly.pdbx_strand_id
1 'polypeptide(L)'
;MQEREKGRLPSSNEPANNMSGDLELDSEVASILLDTKQNHLPNYRWFDKDGNLKSVRGKKDIKQRKIQLLPIHLFTINWAYSAPGLDWPESYSVTYVPGYNVRIVTTSSDSTD
;
A
#
# COMPACT_ATOMS: atom_id res chain seq x y z
N MET A 1 18.92 16.45 28.00
CA MET A 1 18.82 16.47 26.52
C MET A 1 19.14 15.06 26.06
N GLN A 2 18.13 14.22 25.81
CA GLN A 2 18.34 12.83 25.40
C GLN A 2 18.71 12.80 23.92
N GLU A 3 19.86 12.22 23.61
CA GLU A 3 20.30 11.98 22.23
C GLU A 3 19.27 11.09 21.53
N ARG A 4 18.71 11.57 20.42
CA ARG A 4 17.78 10.81 19.59
C ARG A 4 18.57 9.78 18.80
N GLU A 5 18.41 8.50 19.11
CA GLU A 5 18.99 7.41 18.33
C GLU A 5 18.53 7.53 16.86
N LYS A 6 19.52 7.69 15.97
CA LYS A 6 19.31 7.79 14.53
C LYS A 6 18.80 6.45 14.00
N GLY A 7 17.50 6.34 13.76
CA GLY A 7 16.89 5.51 12.71
C GLY A 7 17.33 4.06 12.59
N ARG A 8 17.84 3.44 13.67
CA ARG A 8 18.14 2.01 13.70
C ARG A 8 16.83 1.29 13.91
N LEU A 9 16.46 0.44 12.94
CA LEU A 9 15.36 -0.49 13.13
C LEU A 9 15.74 -1.41 14.30
N PRO A 10 14.83 -1.65 15.26
CA PRO A 10 15.08 -2.62 16.33
C PRO A 10 15.40 -3.98 15.68
N SER A 11 16.55 -4.57 16.02
CA SER A 11 17.06 -5.80 15.41
C SER A 11 16.43 -7.07 15.99
N SER A 12 15.23 -7.00 16.55
CA SER A 12 14.53 -8.19 17.02
C SER A 12 14.16 -9.04 15.82
N ASN A 13 14.62 -10.30 15.79
CA ASN A 13 14.27 -11.29 14.76
C ASN A 13 12.82 -11.81 14.88
N GLU A 14 12.00 -11.16 15.72
CA GLU A 14 10.56 -11.38 15.74
C GLU A 14 10.00 -10.88 14.40
N PRO A 15 9.27 -11.72 13.63
CA PRO A 15 8.59 -11.22 12.44
C PRO A 15 7.65 -10.11 12.90
N ALA A 16 7.85 -8.91 12.35
CA ALA A 16 7.06 -7.74 12.65
C ALA A 16 5.63 -7.94 12.14
N ASN A 17 4.81 -8.71 12.85
CA ASN A 17 3.37 -8.74 12.65
C ASN A 17 2.77 -7.51 13.33
N ASN A 18 3.14 -6.32 12.83
CA ASN A 18 2.68 -5.02 13.32
C ASN A 18 1.29 -4.66 12.77
N MET A 19 0.54 -5.64 12.29
CA MET A 19 -0.87 -5.46 11.95
C MET A 19 -1.61 -5.15 13.25
N SER A 20 -2.54 -4.20 13.22
CA SER A 20 -3.29 -3.83 14.42
C SER A 20 -4.22 -4.96 14.91
N GLY A 21 -4.45 -5.96 14.06
CA GLY A 21 -5.46 -7.00 14.26
C GLY A 21 -6.86 -6.57 13.81
N ASP A 22 -7.00 -5.29 13.44
CA ASP A 22 -8.19 -4.69 12.85
C ASP A 22 -7.92 -4.34 11.39
N LEU A 23 -8.53 -5.12 10.48
CA LEU A 23 -8.33 -4.97 9.04
C LEU A 23 -8.86 -3.64 8.50
N GLU A 24 -9.92 -3.07 9.10
CA GLU A 24 -10.46 -1.78 8.67
C GLU A 24 -9.47 -0.67 8.99
N LEU A 25 -8.91 -0.69 10.21
CA LEU A 25 -7.90 0.26 10.62
C LEU A 25 -6.63 0.15 9.77
N ASP A 26 -6.15 -1.06 9.52
CA ASP A 26 -4.96 -1.31 8.72
C ASP A 26 -5.17 -0.84 7.25
N SER A 27 -6.37 -1.04 6.70
CA SER A 27 -6.77 -0.58 5.36
C SER A 27 -6.87 0.94 5.25
N GLU A 28 -7.40 1.61 6.28
CA GLU A 28 -7.46 3.07 6.34
C GLU A 28 -6.07 3.69 6.43
N VAL A 29 -5.19 3.13 7.27
CA VAL A 29 -3.78 3.55 7.36
C VAL A 29 -3.09 3.36 6.01
N ALA A 30 -3.24 2.20 5.37
CA ALA A 30 -2.68 1.94 4.05
C ALA A 30 -3.20 2.93 2.99
N SER A 31 -4.50 3.24 3.02
CA SER A 31 -5.15 4.21 2.12
C SER A 31 -4.58 5.62 2.28
N ILE A 32 -4.26 6.05 3.51
CA ILE A 32 -3.60 7.34 3.76
C ILE A 32 -2.16 7.34 3.22
N LEU A 33 -1.42 6.26 3.44
CA LEU A 33 0.00 6.16 3.07
C LEU A 33 0.21 6.01 1.55
N LEU A 34 -0.72 5.34 0.86
CA LEU A 34 -0.65 5.06 -0.57
C LEU A 34 -1.38 6.09 -1.44
N ASP A 35 -2.03 7.08 -0.85
CA ASP A 35 -2.83 8.11 -1.53
C ASP A 35 -2.11 8.75 -2.73
N THR A 36 -0.81 9.02 -2.61
CA THR A 36 0.01 9.63 -3.68
C THR A 36 0.43 8.65 -4.77
N LYS A 37 0.40 7.34 -4.50
CA LYS A 37 0.83 6.29 -5.41
C LYS A 37 -0.34 5.48 -5.97
N GLN A 38 -1.57 5.82 -5.62
CA GLN A 38 -2.76 5.06 -6.00
C GLN A 38 -2.89 4.86 -7.52
N ASN A 39 -2.48 5.85 -8.33
CA ASN A 39 -2.48 5.74 -9.79
C ASN A 39 -1.40 4.81 -10.37
N HIS A 40 -0.39 4.46 -9.57
CA HIS A 40 0.71 3.56 -9.93
C HIS A 40 0.56 2.17 -9.31
N LEU A 41 -0.48 1.94 -8.50
CA LEU A 41 -0.76 0.62 -7.95
C LEU A 41 -1.31 -0.29 -9.06
N PRO A 42 -1.04 -1.60 -8.99
CA PRO A 42 -1.63 -2.54 -9.92
C PRO A 42 -3.17 -2.47 -9.86
N ASN A 43 -3.78 -2.40 -11.04
CA ASN A 43 -5.21 -2.18 -11.18
C ASN A 43 -5.75 -3.05 -12.31
N TYR A 44 -6.64 -3.96 -11.95
CA TYR A 44 -7.29 -4.84 -12.91
C TYR A 44 -8.50 -4.13 -13.53
N ARG A 45 -8.66 -4.27 -14.84
CA ARG A 45 -9.74 -3.64 -15.62
C ARG A 45 -10.39 -4.66 -16.55
N TRP A 46 -11.70 -4.61 -16.66
CA TRP A 46 -12.48 -5.49 -17.55
C TRP A 46 -13.62 -4.72 -18.20
N PHE A 47 -14.16 -5.22 -19.30
CA PHE A 47 -15.39 -4.70 -19.88
C PHE A 47 -16.58 -5.50 -19.35
N ASP A 48 -17.66 -4.81 -18.95
CA ASP A 48 -18.93 -5.47 -18.65
C ASP A 48 -19.68 -5.87 -19.94
N LYS A 49 -20.81 -6.57 -19.76
CA LYS A 49 -21.64 -7.04 -20.88
C LYS A 49 -22.20 -5.89 -21.74
N ASP A 50 -22.26 -4.69 -21.18
CA ASP A 50 -22.77 -3.47 -21.82
C ASP A 50 -21.64 -2.65 -22.48
N GLY A 51 -20.39 -3.15 -22.42
CA GLY A 51 -19.22 -2.51 -23.02
C GLY A 51 -18.61 -1.39 -22.16
N ASN A 52 -19.02 -1.24 -20.90
CA ASN A 52 -18.42 -0.25 -20.00
C ASN A 52 -17.13 -0.80 -19.38
N LEU A 53 -16.10 0.05 -19.31
CA LEU A 53 -14.85 -0.28 -18.62
C LEU A 53 -15.06 -0.23 -17.10
N LYS A 54 -14.85 -1.37 -16.45
CA LYS A 54 -14.80 -1.55 -15.00
C LYS A 54 -13.36 -1.69 -14.54
N SER A 55 -13.11 -1.37 -13.28
CA SER A 55 -11.77 -1.28 -12.69
C SER A 55 -11.86 -1.59 -11.21
N VAL A 56 -10.93 -2.38 -10.67
CA VAL A 56 -10.89 -2.72 -9.22
C VAL A 56 -10.58 -1.48 -8.40
N ARG A 57 -9.68 -0.61 -8.88
CA ARG A 57 -9.42 0.69 -8.25
C ARG A 57 -10.02 1.79 -9.10
N GLY A 58 -10.93 2.56 -8.52
CA GLY A 58 -11.38 3.82 -9.08
C GLY A 58 -10.26 4.86 -9.11
N LYS A 59 -10.36 5.85 -10.00
CA LYS A 59 -9.52 7.03 -9.93
C LYS A 59 -9.91 7.82 -8.67
N LYS A 60 -9.01 7.93 -7.70
CA LYS A 60 -9.15 8.86 -6.58
C LYS A 60 -8.24 10.05 -6.81
N ASP A 61 -8.76 11.23 -6.52
CA ASP A 61 -7.93 12.43 -6.48
C ASP A 61 -7.04 12.39 -5.25
N ILE A 62 -5.79 12.80 -5.43
CA ILE A 62 -4.81 12.87 -4.34
C ILE A 62 -5.30 13.92 -3.34
N LYS A 63 -5.46 13.52 -2.08
CA LYS A 63 -5.92 14.45 -1.03
C LYS A 63 -4.83 15.48 -0.75
N GLN A 64 -5.16 16.76 -0.83
CA GLN A 64 -4.25 17.83 -0.43
C GLN A 64 -4.05 17.80 1.09
N ARG A 65 -2.80 17.62 1.52
CA ARG A 65 -2.40 17.58 2.93
C ARG A 65 -1.21 18.52 3.15
N LYS A 66 -1.07 19.05 4.37
CA LYS A 66 0.08 19.89 4.77
C LYS A 66 1.42 19.17 4.61
N ILE A 67 1.43 17.87 4.87
CA ILE A 67 2.58 16.99 4.67
C ILE A 67 2.14 15.89 3.73
N GLN A 68 2.83 15.77 2.61
CA GLN A 68 2.58 14.71 1.64
C GLN A 68 3.51 13.55 1.89
N LEU A 69 2.93 12.35 2.02
CA LEU A 69 3.68 11.12 2.23
C LEU A 69 4.03 10.53 0.86
N LEU A 70 5.30 10.14 0.70
CA LEU A 70 5.87 9.63 -0.55
C LEU A 70 6.30 8.17 -0.35
N PRO A 71 5.39 7.20 -0.59
CA PRO A 71 5.71 5.78 -0.53
C PRO A 71 6.73 5.42 -1.62
N ILE A 72 7.83 4.79 -1.20
CA ILE A 72 8.87 4.26 -2.09
C ILE A 72 8.49 2.83 -2.47
N HIS A 73 8.50 2.51 -3.76
CA HIS A 73 8.31 1.14 -4.21
C HIS A 73 9.49 0.26 -3.79
N LEU A 74 9.21 -0.92 -3.26
CA LEU A 74 10.23 -1.93 -2.96
C LEU A 74 10.31 -2.95 -4.09
N PHE A 75 9.24 -3.71 -4.29
CA PHE A 75 9.13 -4.75 -5.31
C PHE A 75 7.67 -5.12 -5.55
N THR A 76 7.41 -5.86 -6.62
CA THR A 76 6.09 -6.41 -6.95
C THR A 76 6.23 -7.93 -7.09
N ILE A 77 5.35 -8.68 -6.45
CA ILE A 77 5.26 -10.13 -6.59
C ILE A 77 3.99 -10.43 -7.38
N ASN A 78 4.09 -11.20 -8.45
CA ASN A 78 2.90 -11.74 -9.11
C ASN A 78 2.57 -13.10 -8.49
N TRP A 79 1.46 -13.17 -7.77
CA TRP A 79 1.10 -14.38 -7.01
C TRP A 79 0.39 -15.44 -7.85
N ALA A 80 -0.27 -15.05 -8.93
CA ALA A 80 -0.97 -15.97 -9.79
C ALA A 80 -1.07 -15.47 -11.24
N TYR A 81 -0.97 -16.42 -12.16
CA TYR A 81 -1.37 -16.26 -13.56
C TYR A 81 -2.69 -17.00 -13.74
N SER A 82 -3.81 -16.31 -13.59
CA SER A 82 -5.12 -16.95 -13.71
C SER A 82 -5.51 -17.22 -15.16
N ALA A 83 -5.02 -16.39 -16.10
CA ALA A 83 -5.20 -16.57 -17.54
C ALA A 83 -4.27 -15.62 -18.32
N PRO A 84 -4.15 -15.75 -19.66
CA PRO A 84 -3.41 -14.79 -20.48
C PRO A 84 -3.93 -13.36 -20.27
N GLY A 85 -3.07 -12.47 -19.78
CA GLY A 85 -3.43 -11.08 -19.45
C GLY A 85 -4.16 -10.90 -18.12
N LEU A 86 -4.24 -11.94 -17.29
CA LEU A 86 -4.90 -12.00 -15.99
C LEU A 86 -3.87 -12.36 -14.92
N ASP A 87 -3.14 -11.32 -14.50
CA ASP A 87 -2.10 -11.39 -13.48
C ASP A 87 -2.64 -10.84 -12.15
N TRP A 88 -2.11 -11.34 -11.03
CA TRP A 88 -2.39 -10.86 -9.67
C TRP A 88 -1.14 -10.25 -9.02
N PRO A 89 -0.65 -9.11 -9.54
CA PRO A 89 0.51 -8.42 -8.99
C PRO A 89 0.17 -7.73 -7.66
N GLU A 90 0.92 -8.07 -6.62
CA GLU A 90 0.92 -7.37 -5.34
C GLU A 90 2.17 -6.50 -5.21
N SER A 91 1.96 -5.20 -5.02
CA SER A 91 3.02 -4.20 -4.90
C SER A 91 3.32 -3.88 -3.45
N TYR A 92 4.59 -3.95 -3.08
CA TYR A 92 5.11 -3.62 -1.76
C TYR A 92 5.74 -2.23 -1.79
N SER A 93 5.40 -1.39 -0.83
CA SER A 93 5.91 -0.02 -0.71
C SER A 93 6.26 0.30 0.73
N VAL A 94 7.24 1.18 0.95
CA VAL A 94 7.63 1.67 2.27
C VAL A 94 7.43 3.18 2.37
N THR A 95 6.84 3.64 3.47
CA THR A 95 6.62 5.04 3.75
C THR A 95 7.21 5.41 5.10
N TYR A 96 8.01 6.47 5.14
CA TYR A 96 8.47 7.05 6.40
C TYR A 96 7.43 8.03 6.95
N VAL A 97 7.01 7.84 8.19
CA VAL A 97 6.04 8.69 8.87
C VAL A 97 6.77 9.56 9.91
N PRO A 98 7.03 10.85 9.60
CA PRO A 98 7.91 11.69 10.40
C PRO A 98 7.37 11.98 11.80
N GLY A 99 6.05 12.04 11.97
CA GLY A 99 5.41 12.30 13.27
C GLY A 99 5.64 11.20 14.31
N TYR A 100 5.92 9.97 13.86
CA TYR A 100 6.10 8.80 14.72
C TYR A 100 7.52 8.20 14.62
N ASN A 101 8.36 8.72 13.72
CA ASN A 101 9.71 8.19 13.43
C ASN A 101 9.71 6.68 13.09
N VAL A 102 8.69 6.22 12.35
CA VAL A 102 8.55 4.83 11.91
C VAL A 102 8.55 4.72 10.40
N ARG A 103 8.91 3.54 9.90
CA ARG A 103 8.73 3.15 8.50
C ARG A 103 7.65 2.07 8.44
N ILE A 104 6.62 2.33 7.66
CA ILE A 104 5.50 1.40 7.48
C ILE A 104 5.65 0.79 6.10
N VAL A 105 5.56 -0.54 6.03
CA VAL A 105 5.48 -1.28 4.78
C VAL A 105 4.00 -1.52 4.50
N THR A 106 3.56 -1.20 3.29
CA THR A 106 2.19 -1.43 2.82
C THR A 106 2.21 -2.32 1.60
N THR A 107 1.17 -3.14 1.45
CA THR A 107 0.97 -4.00 0.28
C THR A 107 -0.30 -3.58 -0.46
N SER A 108 -0.34 -3.81 -1.78
CA SER A 108 -1.52 -3.54 -2.60
C SER A 108 -2.44 -4.77 -2.72
N SER A 109 -2.64 -5.49 -1.60
CA SER A 109 -3.44 -6.71 -1.56
C SER A 109 -4.86 -6.47 -2.07
N ASP A 110 -5.43 -7.53 -2.62
CA ASP A 110 -6.87 -7.61 -2.82
C ASP A 110 -7.55 -7.81 -1.46
N SER A 111 -8.73 -7.23 -1.29
CA SER A 111 -9.55 -7.36 -0.08
C SER A 111 -10.85 -8.04 -0.47
N THR A 112 -11.33 -8.97 0.35
CA THR A 112 -12.59 -9.69 0.12
C THR A 112 -13.85 -8.91 0.52
N ASP A 113 -13.68 -7.67 0.99
CA ASP A 113 -14.78 -6.75 1.39
C ASP A 113 -15.34 -5.92 0.22
#